data_AF-A0A9E2D2F3-F1
#
_entry.id   AF-A0A9E2D2F3-F1
#
_cell.length_a   1.000
_cell.length_b   1.000
_cell.length_c   1.000
_cell.angle_alpha   90.00
_cell.angle_beta   90.00
_cell.angle_gamma   90.00
#
_symmetry.space_group_name_H-M   'P 1'
#
loop_
_entity.id
_entity.type
_entity.pdbx_description
1 polymer ?
#
loop_
_entity_poly.entity_id
_entity_poly.type
_entity_poly.pdbx_seq_one_letter_code
_entity_poly.pdbx_strand_id
1 'polypeptide(L)'
;MSEYTEVEQPFLQQLQALGWTIIDQGPEIPKNPTKSLRRTFRQWLLPEVFAKGVAAINTTAAGEKWLTDKQLHELYDQILRQPNRTLLEANEAIQKLFFKAQVDANEITGEQDPVVKLIDFANPENNQFHAINQFRIDTPSCVKQFIIPDIVLFVNGIPLAVVECKKGGPTCANPMHEAFEQLQRYMNKREATKQQGLREGEPHLFHPALLLIRTCGLEADFGTITSGIEHFFPWKTQWPGDESKAGAMNQQEQLISGMLNKNNLLQILRTSSVFMDTDSGPRIKVVCRYQQFRAAGKICDRLRTGKTQAEKSGVVWHTQGSGKSLTMVFVARMMRVSKDLHDFKIVLINDRLDLEEQLGRTATLIGGRVHIIESTSGLRSQLATDSSDINMVMTHKFQQREESLSLRVAEALGTYQAMPSGKTFGVVNDSERIILMIDEAHRTQGSDLGDNIFEAFPNAVRIAFTG
;
A
#
# COMPACT_ATOMS: atom_id res chain seq x y z
N MET A 1 6.62 33.06 17.94
CA MET A 1 6.21 32.37 16.69
C MET A 1 5.35 31.17 17.05
N SER A 2 4.22 30.97 16.37
CA SER A 2 3.19 29.98 16.71
C SER A 2 3.35 28.67 15.93
N GLU A 3 2.69 27.60 16.41
CA GLU A 3 2.55 26.31 15.71
C GLU A 3 2.02 26.47 14.28
N TYR A 4 1.03 27.34 14.10
CA TYR A 4 0.51 27.68 12.78
C TYR A 4 1.58 28.25 11.83
N THR A 5 2.35 29.26 12.26
CA THR A 5 3.32 29.94 11.38
C THR A 5 4.56 29.10 11.05
N GLU A 6 4.95 28.19 11.94
CA GLU A 6 6.22 27.44 11.79
C GLU A 6 6.04 26.00 11.32
N VAL A 7 4.85 25.41 11.48
CA VAL A 7 4.61 24.00 11.16
C VAL A 7 3.48 23.87 10.14
N GLU A 8 2.25 24.29 10.47
CA GLU A 8 1.10 24.13 9.55
C GLU A 8 1.27 24.92 8.26
N GLN A 9 1.59 26.22 8.35
CA GLN A 9 1.64 27.09 7.18
C GLN A 9 2.72 26.63 6.18
N PRO A 10 3.96 26.31 6.58
CA PRO A 10 4.95 25.69 5.69
C PRO A 10 4.47 24.37 5.07
N PHE A 11 3.77 23.52 5.84
CA PHE A 11 3.20 22.27 5.35
C PHE A 11 2.19 22.52 4.21
N LEU A 12 1.25 23.45 4.42
CA LEU A 12 0.24 23.83 3.43
C LEU A 12 0.87 24.48 2.18
N GLN A 13 1.85 25.37 2.36
CA GLN A 13 2.55 26.01 1.25
C GLN A 13 3.26 25.00 0.35
N GLN A 14 3.90 23.98 0.93
CA GLN A 14 4.54 22.94 0.14
C GLN A 14 3.52 22.04 -0.57
N LEU A 15 2.39 21.70 0.08
CA LEU A 15 1.29 21.01 -0.61
C LEU A 15 0.74 21.84 -1.77
N GLN A 16 0.61 23.15 -1.61
CA GLN A 16 0.20 24.06 -2.69
C GLN A 16 1.14 23.97 -3.89
N ALA A 17 2.47 23.92 -3.65
CA ALA A 17 3.46 23.74 -4.70
C ALA A 17 3.35 22.38 -5.42
N LEU A 18 2.78 21.36 -4.77
CA LEU A 18 2.44 20.06 -5.38
C LEU A 18 1.06 20.06 -6.09
N GLY A 19 0.40 21.22 -6.18
CA GLY A 19 -0.87 21.40 -6.86
C GLY A 19 -2.09 20.95 -6.05
N TRP A 20 -1.98 20.93 -4.71
CA TRP A 20 -3.14 20.79 -3.83
C TRP A 20 -3.90 22.12 -3.73
N THR A 21 -5.22 22.03 -3.62
CA THR A 21 -6.06 23.18 -3.28
C THR A 21 -6.03 23.41 -1.78
N ILE A 22 -5.51 24.56 -1.35
CA ILE A 22 -5.39 24.88 0.08
C ILE A 22 -6.60 25.70 0.54
N ILE A 23 -7.23 25.25 1.63
CA ILE A 23 -8.24 26.01 2.37
C ILE A 23 -7.63 26.36 3.72
N ASP A 24 -6.97 27.51 3.76
CA ASP A 24 -6.36 28.04 4.99
C ASP A 24 -7.40 28.84 5.80
N GLN A 25 -7.78 28.31 6.95
CA GLN A 25 -8.73 28.91 7.88
C GLN A 25 -8.04 29.79 8.95
N GLY A 26 -6.71 29.90 8.92
CA GLY A 26 -5.90 30.59 9.92
C GLY A 26 -5.82 29.82 11.25
N PRO A 27 -5.26 30.43 12.32
CA PRO A 27 -5.04 29.78 13.60
C PRO A 27 -6.23 29.84 14.58
N GLU A 28 -7.31 30.53 14.20
CA GLU A 28 -8.48 30.68 15.07
C GLU A 28 -9.42 29.47 14.99
N ILE A 29 -10.15 29.20 16.07
CA ILE A 29 -11.19 28.16 16.07
C ILE A 29 -12.24 28.49 15.00
N PRO A 30 -12.49 27.58 14.04
CA PRO A 30 -13.48 27.82 12.99
C PRO A 30 -14.89 28.03 13.56
N LYS A 31 -15.53 29.11 13.10
CA LYS A 31 -16.91 29.49 13.47
C LYS A 31 -17.91 29.28 12.34
N ASN A 32 -17.45 29.22 11.09
CA ASN A 32 -18.31 29.01 9.92
C ASN A 32 -17.90 27.73 9.16
N PRO A 33 -18.75 26.68 9.12
CA PRO A 33 -18.42 25.42 8.44
C PRO A 33 -18.26 25.56 6.92
N THR A 34 -18.88 26.56 6.29
CA THR A 34 -18.83 26.72 4.82
C THR A 34 -17.45 27.07 4.31
N LYS A 35 -16.60 27.69 5.15
CA LYS A 35 -15.18 27.92 4.81
C LYS A 35 -14.42 26.62 4.56
N SER A 36 -14.81 25.53 5.25
CA SER A 36 -14.24 24.20 5.08
C SER A 36 -15.00 23.33 4.05
N LEU A 37 -15.74 23.95 3.13
CA LEU A 37 -16.53 23.29 2.07
C LEU A 37 -17.62 22.33 2.61
N ARG A 38 -18.11 22.60 3.82
CA ARG A 38 -19.14 21.80 4.50
C ARG A 38 -20.34 22.65 4.90
N ARG A 39 -21.51 22.03 4.99
CA ARG A 39 -22.74 22.70 5.46
C ARG A 39 -22.80 22.78 6.98
N THR A 40 -22.21 21.81 7.67
CA THR A 40 -22.17 21.75 9.14
C THR A 40 -20.83 21.21 9.62
N PHE A 41 -20.46 21.50 10.87
CA PHE A 41 -19.28 20.89 11.49
C PHE A 41 -19.47 19.40 11.84
N ARG A 42 -20.63 18.78 11.59
CA ARG A 42 -20.81 17.32 11.76
C ARG A 42 -20.33 16.53 10.54
N GLN A 43 -20.21 17.17 9.37
CA GLN A 43 -19.76 16.50 8.15
C GLN A 43 -18.25 16.26 8.21
N TRP A 44 -17.80 15.07 7.85
CA TRP A 44 -16.38 14.71 7.75
C TRP A 44 -15.95 14.39 6.32
N LEU A 45 -16.90 14.31 5.38
CA LEU A 45 -16.67 14.34 3.93
C LEU A 45 -16.94 15.75 3.39
N LEU A 46 -16.49 16.02 2.16
CA LEU A 46 -16.80 17.24 1.42
C LEU A 46 -17.85 16.92 0.33
N PRO A 47 -19.17 17.15 0.57
CA PRO A 47 -20.22 16.59 -0.26
C PRO A 47 -20.19 17.07 -1.71
N GLU A 48 -19.96 18.37 -1.92
CA GLU A 48 -19.95 18.96 -3.28
C GLU A 48 -18.68 18.58 -4.05
N VAL A 49 -17.53 18.48 -3.36
CA VAL A 49 -16.28 18.02 -3.95
C VAL A 49 -16.39 16.55 -4.36
N PHE A 50 -17.03 15.72 -3.52
CA PHE A 50 -17.30 14.32 -3.83
C PHE A 50 -18.19 14.19 -5.07
N ALA A 51 -19.37 14.81 -5.07
CA ALA A 51 -20.30 14.71 -6.19
C ALA A 51 -19.66 15.19 -7.50
N LYS A 52 -18.98 16.34 -7.50
CA LYS A 52 -18.32 16.88 -8.69
C LYS A 52 -17.13 16.03 -9.15
N GLY A 53 -16.27 15.62 -8.23
CA GLY A 53 -15.07 14.84 -8.52
C GLY A 53 -15.40 13.45 -9.06
N VAL A 54 -16.28 12.71 -8.37
CA VAL A 54 -16.70 11.36 -8.77
C VAL A 54 -17.46 11.40 -10.10
N ALA A 55 -18.37 12.36 -10.30
CA ALA A 55 -19.06 12.47 -11.58
C ALA A 55 -18.09 12.80 -12.75
N ALA A 56 -17.06 13.62 -12.51
CA ALA A 56 -16.11 14.01 -13.54
C ALA A 56 -15.22 12.85 -14.06
N ILE A 57 -14.94 11.86 -13.20
CA ILE A 57 -14.07 10.72 -13.57
C ILE A 57 -14.85 9.49 -14.08
N ASN A 58 -16.19 9.56 -14.09
CA ASN A 58 -17.08 8.51 -14.58
C ASN A 58 -17.85 9.03 -15.80
N THR A 59 -17.22 8.93 -16.96
CA THR A 59 -17.74 9.38 -18.24
C THR A 59 -17.92 8.24 -19.24
N THR A 60 -18.86 8.40 -20.17
CA THR A 60 -18.99 7.55 -21.36
C THR A 60 -17.80 7.78 -22.31
N ALA A 61 -17.68 6.96 -23.35
CA ALA A 61 -16.68 7.17 -24.40
C ALA A 61 -16.80 8.54 -25.10
N ALA A 62 -17.99 9.15 -25.09
CA ALA A 62 -18.25 10.49 -25.62
C ALA A 62 -17.92 11.63 -24.63
N GLY A 63 -17.44 11.31 -23.42
CA GLY A 63 -17.10 12.29 -22.38
C GLY A 63 -18.29 12.76 -21.52
N GLU A 64 -19.47 12.17 -21.69
CA GLU A 64 -20.66 12.51 -20.92
C GLU A 64 -20.64 11.84 -19.54
N LYS A 65 -20.94 12.59 -18.48
CA LYS A 65 -21.00 12.05 -17.11
C LYS A 65 -22.26 11.18 -16.99
N TRP A 66 -22.09 9.93 -16.56
CA TRP A 66 -23.21 8.98 -16.56
C TRP A 66 -23.84 8.73 -15.19
N LEU A 67 -23.19 9.14 -14.10
CA LEU A 67 -23.74 9.01 -12.75
C LEU A 67 -24.82 10.06 -12.49
N THR A 68 -25.98 9.61 -12.02
CA THR A 68 -27.06 10.50 -11.59
C THR A 68 -26.81 11.06 -10.18
N ASP A 69 -27.49 12.16 -9.82
CA ASP A 69 -27.42 12.73 -8.47
C ASP A 69 -27.84 11.73 -7.39
N LYS A 70 -28.82 10.87 -7.68
CA LYS A 70 -29.26 9.80 -6.79
C LYS A 70 -28.14 8.79 -6.56
N GLN A 71 -27.51 8.32 -7.63
CA GLN A 71 -26.40 7.36 -7.54
C GLN A 71 -25.19 7.94 -6.80
N LEU A 72 -24.86 9.21 -7.05
CA LEU A 72 -23.80 9.92 -6.31
C LEU A 72 -24.14 10.01 -4.82
N HIS A 73 -25.39 10.29 -4.46
CA HIS A 73 -25.83 10.33 -3.08
C HIS A 73 -25.75 8.95 -2.41
N GLU A 74 -26.14 7.88 -3.11
CA GLU A 74 -26.04 6.51 -2.60
C GLU A 74 -24.59 6.09 -2.37
N LEU A 75 -23.68 6.37 -3.31
CA LEU A 75 -22.24 6.13 -3.15
C LEU A 75 -21.64 6.92 -1.98
N TYR A 76 -22.06 8.19 -1.81
CA TYR A 76 -21.67 9.00 -0.68
C TYR A 76 -22.15 8.39 0.65
N ASP A 77 -23.40 7.93 0.71
CA ASP A 77 -23.98 7.30 1.90
C ASP A 77 -23.35 5.95 2.22
N GLN A 78 -22.91 5.19 1.21
CA GLN A 78 -22.13 3.96 1.40
C GLN A 78 -20.79 4.24 2.11
N ILE A 79 -20.12 5.36 1.85
CA ILE A 79 -18.91 5.76 2.58
C ILE A 79 -19.28 6.25 3.99
N LEU A 80 -20.32 7.07 4.09
CA LEU A 80 -20.73 7.71 5.34
C LEU A 80 -21.19 6.70 6.40
N ARG A 81 -21.99 5.70 6.01
CA ARG A 81 -22.70 4.80 6.93
C ARG A 81 -21.99 3.46 7.01
N GLN A 82 -21.38 3.19 8.16
CA GLN A 82 -20.66 1.95 8.47
C GLN A 82 -21.22 1.30 9.75
N PRO A 83 -22.51 0.90 9.74
CA PRO A 83 -23.17 0.41 10.96
C PRO A 83 -22.51 -0.89 11.45
N ASN A 84 -22.46 -1.06 12.78
CA ASN A 84 -21.96 -2.26 13.44
C ASN A 84 -20.51 -2.64 13.09
N ARG A 85 -19.71 -1.69 12.59
CA ARG A 85 -18.29 -1.88 12.30
C ARG A 85 -17.45 -1.12 13.32
N THR A 86 -16.37 -1.75 13.78
CA THR A 86 -15.24 -1.06 14.42
C THR A 86 -14.58 -0.11 13.44
N LEU A 87 -13.74 0.82 13.95
CA LEU A 87 -12.96 1.73 13.09
C LEU A 87 -12.16 0.97 12.02
N LEU A 88 -11.52 -0.15 12.39
CA LEU A 88 -10.71 -0.93 11.45
C LEU A 88 -11.57 -1.60 10.38
N GLU A 89 -12.69 -2.21 10.76
CA GLU A 89 -13.60 -2.87 9.82
C GLU A 89 -14.23 -1.88 8.85
N ALA A 90 -14.63 -0.70 9.33
CA ALA A 90 -15.11 0.39 8.50
C ALA A 90 -14.04 0.87 7.52
N ASN A 91 -12.78 0.98 7.99
CA ASN A 91 -11.66 1.40 7.16
C ASN A 91 -11.30 0.42 6.06
N GLU A 92 -11.27 -0.88 6.38
CA GLU A 92 -11.08 -1.91 5.38
C GLU A 92 -12.24 -1.94 4.37
N ALA A 93 -13.49 -1.82 4.83
CA ALA A 93 -14.65 -1.85 3.95
C ALA A 93 -14.69 -0.67 2.99
N ILE A 94 -14.42 0.55 3.45
CA ILE A 94 -14.37 1.74 2.59
C ILE A 94 -13.18 1.67 1.63
N GLN A 95 -12.02 1.19 2.07
CA GLN A 95 -10.88 1.04 1.16
C GLN A 95 -11.19 0.06 0.01
N LYS A 96 -12.01 -0.97 0.24
CA LYS A 96 -12.50 -1.85 -0.84
C LYS A 96 -13.38 -1.11 -1.87
N LEU A 97 -14.20 -0.15 -1.42
CA LEU A 97 -15.02 0.68 -2.33
C LEU A 97 -14.15 1.52 -3.28
N PHE A 98 -12.96 1.96 -2.86
CA PHE A 98 -12.07 2.71 -3.75
C PHE A 98 -11.64 1.90 -4.98
N PHE A 99 -11.56 0.57 -4.87
CA PHE A 99 -11.15 -0.32 -5.96
C PHE A 99 -12.32 -0.87 -6.76
N LYS A 100 -13.48 -1.04 -6.12
CA LYS A 100 -14.67 -1.61 -6.76
C LYS A 100 -15.94 -1.14 -6.06
N ALA A 101 -16.37 0.09 -6.37
CA ALA A 101 -17.74 0.54 -6.12
C ALA A 101 -18.62 0.20 -7.32
N GLN A 102 -19.92 0.02 -7.09
CA GLN A 102 -20.90 -0.28 -8.14
C GLN A 102 -22.22 0.44 -7.85
N VAL A 103 -22.99 0.67 -8.90
CA VAL A 103 -24.39 1.13 -8.86
C VAL A 103 -25.22 0.23 -9.76
N ASP A 104 -26.54 0.21 -9.61
CA ASP A 104 -27.39 -0.79 -10.26
C ASP A 104 -27.34 -0.73 -11.81
N ALA A 105 -27.26 0.46 -12.40
CA ALA A 105 -27.20 0.61 -13.86
C ALA A 105 -26.54 1.92 -14.30
N ASN A 106 -25.97 1.92 -15.50
CA ASN A 106 -25.65 3.15 -16.23
C ASN A 106 -26.89 3.54 -17.05
N GLU A 107 -27.60 4.59 -16.65
CA GLU A 107 -28.87 5.00 -17.28
C GLU A 107 -28.69 5.51 -18.74
N ILE A 108 -27.46 5.84 -19.14
CA ILE A 108 -27.14 6.29 -20.50
C ILE A 108 -26.84 5.10 -21.41
N THR A 109 -26.00 4.16 -20.97
CA THR A 109 -25.54 3.04 -21.80
C THR A 109 -26.40 1.78 -21.65
N GLY A 110 -27.19 1.68 -20.58
CA GLY A 110 -27.97 0.49 -20.21
C GLY A 110 -27.17 -0.61 -19.51
N GLU A 111 -25.86 -0.43 -19.31
CA GLU A 111 -25.00 -1.38 -18.61
C GLU A 111 -25.51 -1.64 -17.18
N GLN A 112 -25.60 -2.91 -16.77
CA GLN A 112 -26.00 -3.30 -15.42
C GLN A 112 -24.78 -3.47 -14.52
N ASP A 113 -24.91 -3.08 -13.24
CA ASP A 113 -23.87 -3.15 -12.23
C ASP A 113 -22.50 -2.53 -12.64
N PRO A 114 -22.45 -1.39 -13.36
CA PRO A 114 -21.18 -0.81 -13.81
C PRO A 114 -20.25 -0.51 -12.64
N VAL A 115 -18.94 -0.71 -12.85
CA VAL A 115 -17.93 -0.32 -11.86
C VAL A 115 -17.76 1.20 -11.86
N VAL A 116 -17.94 1.79 -10.68
CA VAL A 116 -17.75 3.21 -10.43
C VAL A 116 -16.34 3.49 -9.92
N LYS A 117 -15.68 4.48 -10.52
CA LYS A 117 -14.43 5.03 -10.01
C LYS A 117 -14.71 6.08 -8.95
N LEU A 118 -14.36 5.82 -7.69
CA LEU A 118 -14.33 6.86 -6.66
C LEU A 118 -13.03 7.69 -6.71
N ILE A 119 -11.96 7.07 -7.20
CA ILE A 119 -10.64 7.66 -7.41
C ILE A 119 -10.13 7.19 -8.78
N ASP A 120 -9.66 8.10 -9.62
CA ASP A 120 -8.96 7.77 -10.86
C ASP A 120 -7.49 7.50 -10.55
N PHE A 121 -7.16 6.23 -10.34
CA PHE A 121 -5.78 5.82 -10.12
C PHE A 121 -4.92 5.77 -11.38
N ALA A 122 -5.53 5.80 -12.57
CA ALA A 122 -4.78 5.73 -13.82
C ALA A 122 -4.25 7.12 -14.20
N ASN A 123 -5.03 8.17 -13.91
CA ASN A 123 -4.71 9.56 -14.19
C ASN A 123 -4.93 10.39 -12.91
N PRO A 124 -3.95 10.42 -11.99
CA PRO A 124 -4.09 11.08 -10.69
C PRO A 124 -4.58 12.52 -10.77
N GLU A 125 -4.20 13.28 -11.79
CA GLU A 125 -4.59 14.66 -12.06
C GLU A 125 -6.10 14.87 -12.30
N ASN A 126 -6.84 13.82 -12.68
CA ASN A 126 -8.30 13.89 -12.82
C ASN A 126 -9.02 13.99 -11.46
N ASN A 127 -8.33 13.68 -10.38
CA ASN A 127 -8.88 13.78 -9.02
C ASN A 127 -8.68 15.19 -8.44
N GLN A 128 -9.57 15.56 -7.53
CA GLN A 128 -9.49 16.82 -6.80
C GLN A 128 -8.81 16.63 -5.45
N PHE A 129 -7.71 17.34 -5.22
CA PHE A 129 -6.90 17.26 -4.00
C PHE A 129 -7.08 18.53 -3.17
N HIS A 130 -7.54 18.39 -1.92
CA HIS A 130 -7.75 19.51 -1.00
C HIS A 130 -7.02 19.29 0.31
N ALA A 131 -6.38 20.33 0.84
CA ALA A 131 -5.85 20.36 2.19
C ALA A 131 -6.56 21.46 2.96
N ILE A 132 -7.19 21.10 4.08
CA ILE A 132 -7.94 22.03 4.92
C ILE A 132 -7.32 22.01 6.31
N ASN A 133 -6.82 23.15 6.78
CA ASN A 133 -6.31 23.25 8.14
C ASN A 133 -7.40 23.65 9.13
N GLN A 134 -7.16 23.44 10.43
CA GLN A 134 -8.11 23.66 11.50
C GLN A 134 -9.47 23.00 11.19
N PHE A 135 -9.47 21.69 10.92
CA PHE A 135 -10.65 20.98 10.43
C PHE A 135 -11.63 20.63 11.56
N ARG A 136 -12.36 21.62 12.08
CA ARG A 136 -13.30 21.41 13.20
C ARG A 136 -14.36 20.35 12.88
N ILE A 137 -14.55 19.39 13.79
CA ILE A 137 -15.68 18.47 13.78
C ILE A 137 -16.39 18.49 15.13
N ASP A 138 -17.70 18.76 15.12
CA ASP A 138 -18.51 18.77 16.34
C ASP A 138 -18.78 17.34 16.81
N THR A 139 -18.51 17.08 18.09
CA THR A 139 -18.62 15.78 18.77
C THR A 139 -19.60 15.88 19.93
N PRO A 140 -20.91 16.06 19.66
CA PRO A 140 -21.88 16.10 20.74
C PRO A 140 -21.89 14.79 21.51
N SER A 141 -22.23 14.88 22.81
CA SER A 141 -22.19 13.74 23.74
C SER A 141 -20.80 13.18 24.02
N CYS A 142 -19.73 13.87 23.60
CA CYS A 142 -18.34 13.60 24.02
C CYS A 142 -17.89 14.58 25.11
N VAL A 143 -16.76 14.28 25.76
CA VAL A 143 -16.15 15.13 26.81
C VAL A 143 -15.85 16.53 26.27
N LYS A 144 -15.38 16.62 25.02
CA LYS A 144 -15.22 17.87 24.28
C LYS A 144 -16.35 18.03 23.28
N GLN A 145 -16.83 19.25 23.11
CA GLN A 145 -17.91 19.57 22.16
C GLN A 145 -17.47 19.46 20.70
N PHE A 146 -16.16 19.52 20.44
CA PHE A 146 -15.58 19.37 19.11
C PHE A 146 -14.10 18.93 19.19
N ILE A 147 -13.64 18.39 18.07
CA ILE A 147 -12.22 18.17 17.75
C ILE A 147 -11.78 19.13 16.65
N ILE A 148 -10.49 19.41 16.54
CA ILE A 148 -9.92 20.24 15.47
C ILE A 148 -8.58 19.63 15.05
N PRO A 149 -8.58 18.62 14.15
CA PRO A 149 -7.36 18.20 13.49
C PRO A 149 -6.68 19.36 12.78
N ASP A 150 -5.36 19.42 12.89
CA ASP A 150 -4.56 20.54 12.40
C ASP A 150 -4.64 20.64 10.88
N ILE A 151 -4.47 19.52 10.14
CA ILE A 151 -4.70 19.47 8.68
C ILE A 151 -5.36 18.15 8.28
N VAL A 152 -6.38 18.22 7.40
CA VAL A 152 -6.99 17.04 6.78
C VAL A 152 -6.84 17.10 5.26
N LEU A 153 -6.36 16.01 4.67
CA LEU A 153 -6.09 15.88 3.23
C LEU A 153 -7.17 15.03 2.57
N PHE A 154 -7.82 15.59 1.54
CA PHE A 154 -8.93 14.99 0.83
C PHE A 154 -8.58 14.68 -0.63
N VAL A 155 -9.08 13.55 -1.12
CA VAL A 155 -9.13 13.22 -2.55
C VAL A 155 -10.59 13.00 -2.93
N ASN A 156 -11.08 13.75 -3.92
CA ASN A 156 -12.50 13.77 -4.33
C ASN A 156 -13.44 13.90 -3.11
N GLY A 157 -13.08 14.75 -2.15
CA GLY A 157 -13.88 15.01 -0.94
C GLY A 157 -13.85 13.92 0.13
N ILE A 158 -13.01 12.88 -0.02
CA ILE A 158 -12.82 11.79 0.93
C ILE A 158 -11.51 12.02 1.71
N PRO A 159 -11.52 12.06 3.06
CA PRO A 159 -10.33 12.32 3.86
C PRO A 159 -9.39 11.10 3.88
N LEU A 160 -8.23 11.22 3.23
CA LEU A 160 -7.24 10.13 3.16
C LEU A 160 -6.10 10.30 4.16
N ALA A 161 -5.83 11.51 4.65
CA ALA A 161 -4.83 11.70 5.70
C ALA A 161 -5.27 12.74 6.72
N VAL A 162 -4.89 12.50 7.98
CA VAL A 162 -5.05 13.43 9.09
C VAL A 162 -3.66 13.74 9.63
N VAL A 163 -3.35 15.02 9.75
CA VAL A 163 -2.04 15.53 10.16
C VAL A 163 -2.21 16.29 11.48
N GLU A 164 -1.37 15.96 12.46
CA GLU A 164 -1.20 16.76 13.66
C GLU A 164 0.17 17.42 13.65
N CYS A 165 0.16 18.74 13.81
CA CYS A 165 1.32 19.61 13.85
C CYS A 165 1.58 19.95 15.31
N LYS A 166 2.82 19.83 15.79
CA LYS A 166 3.17 20.22 17.17
C LYS A 166 4.44 21.01 17.21
N LYS A 167 4.44 22.15 17.89
CA LYS A 167 5.68 22.92 18.09
C LYS A 167 6.37 22.54 19.40
N GLY A 168 7.66 22.19 19.31
CA GLY A 168 8.52 22.04 20.49
C GLY A 168 8.75 23.38 21.18
N GLY A 169 8.73 23.39 22.52
CA GLY A 169 8.93 24.61 23.29
C GLY A 169 8.91 24.37 24.80
N PRO A 170 8.98 25.44 25.63
CA PRO A 170 9.03 25.32 27.08
C PRO A 170 7.85 24.54 27.69
N THR A 171 6.70 24.55 27.03
CA THR A 171 5.47 23.87 27.45
C THR A 171 5.20 22.56 26.71
N CYS A 172 6.04 22.19 25.74
CA CYS A 172 5.91 20.97 24.93
C CYS A 172 7.30 20.39 24.67
N ALA A 173 7.76 19.54 25.59
CA ALA A 173 9.08 18.93 25.52
C ALA A 173 9.15 17.81 24.46
N ASN A 174 8.04 17.12 24.19
CA ASN A 174 7.97 16.02 23.23
C ASN A 174 6.82 16.22 22.23
N PRO A 175 6.99 17.08 21.21
CA PRO A 175 5.93 17.43 20.28
C PRO A 175 5.40 16.23 19.49
N MET A 176 6.26 15.27 19.12
CA MET A 176 5.85 14.09 18.35
C MET A 176 4.98 13.14 19.18
N HIS A 177 5.27 12.97 20.47
CA HIS A 177 4.42 12.20 21.37
C HIS A 177 3.07 12.88 21.64
N GLU A 178 3.06 14.21 21.83
CA GLU A 178 1.81 14.97 21.98
C GLU A 178 0.94 14.89 20.72
N ALA A 179 1.53 14.96 19.53
CA ALA A 179 0.82 14.77 18.26
C ALA A 179 0.18 13.36 18.18
N PHE A 180 0.90 12.34 18.65
CA PHE A 180 0.38 10.97 18.73
C PHE A 180 -0.81 10.85 19.68
N GLU A 181 -0.69 11.34 20.91
CA GLU A 181 -1.76 11.32 21.90
C GLU A 181 -3.02 12.06 21.39
N GLN A 182 -2.82 13.17 20.68
CA GLN A 182 -3.89 13.92 20.04
C GLN A 182 -4.61 13.12 18.95
N LEU A 183 -3.87 12.43 18.07
CA LEU A 183 -4.44 11.50 17.08
C LEU A 183 -5.22 10.36 17.75
N GLN A 184 -4.66 9.76 18.81
CA GLN A 184 -5.36 8.72 19.57
C GLN A 184 -6.65 9.26 20.17
N ARG A 185 -6.65 10.50 20.67
CA ARG A 185 -7.87 11.16 21.17
C ARG A 185 -8.92 11.32 20.06
N TYR A 186 -8.53 11.84 18.90
CA TYR A 186 -9.46 12.07 17.78
C TYR A 186 -10.05 10.77 17.23
N MET A 187 -9.30 9.66 17.26
CA MET A 187 -9.80 8.33 16.93
C MET A 187 -10.61 7.66 18.06
N ASN A 188 -10.76 8.33 19.22
CA ASN A 188 -11.37 7.77 20.43
C ASN A 188 -10.66 6.51 20.96
N LYS A 189 -9.32 6.49 20.89
CA LYS A 189 -8.42 5.39 21.28
C LYS A 189 -7.53 5.69 22.49
N ARG A 190 -7.53 6.92 23.01
CA ARG A 190 -6.70 7.29 24.16
C ARG A 190 -7.07 6.46 25.39
N GLU A 191 -6.09 5.73 25.93
CA GLU A 191 -6.32 4.72 26.97
C GLU A 191 -6.91 5.32 28.25
N ALA A 192 -6.45 6.52 28.65
CA ALA A 192 -6.94 7.21 29.85
C ALA A 192 -8.47 7.41 29.86
N THR A 193 -9.09 7.67 28.71
CA THR A 193 -10.52 7.98 28.62
C THR A 193 -11.37 6.77 28.26
N LYS A 194 -10.77 5.85 27.50
CA LYS A 194 -11.34 4.53 27.22
C LYS A 194 -11.59 3.75 28.51
N GLN A 195 -10.65 3.79 29.47
CA GLN A 195 -10.82 3.17 30.79
C GLN A 195 -11.99 3.74 31.59
N GLN A 196 -12.38 4.98 31.33
CA GLN A 196 -13.51 5.66 31.97
C GLN A 196 -14.82 5.53 31.19
N GLY A 197 -14.83 4.81 30.06
CA GLY A 197 -16.00 4.69 29.18
C GLY A 197 -16.40 5.99 28.47
N LEU A 198 -15.51 6.98 28.46
CA LEU A 198 -15.78 8.30 27.89
C LEU A 198 -15.46 8.33 26.39
N ARG A 199 -16.19 9.19 25.66
CA ARG A 199 -15.94 9.48 24.24
C ARG A 199 -15.34 10.86 24.09
N GLU A 200 -14.31 11.00 23.24
CA GLU A 200 -13.59 12.27 23.05
C GLU A 200 -13.30 12.65 21.60
N GLY A 201 -13.53 11.74 20.66
CA GLY A 201 -13.12 11.88 19.28
C GLY A 201 -14.27 11.69 18.29
N GLU A 202 -13.92 11.75 17.01
CA GLU A 202 -14.82 11.42 15.90
C GLU A 202 -14.16 10.33 15.02
N PRO A 203 -14.34 9.04 15.36
CA PRO A 203 -13.74 7.94 14.60
C PRO A 203 -14.16 7.92 13.13
N HIS A 204 -15.33 8.45 12.78
CA HIS A 204 -15.82 8.44 11.40
C HIS A 204 -14.90 9.20 10.42
N LEU A 205 -14.18 10.24 10.89
CA LEU A 205 -13.17 10.92 10.08
C LEU A 205 -12.07 9.97 9.59
N PHE A 206 -11.75 8.96 10.39
CA PHE A 206 -10.67 8.01 10.16
C PHE A 206 -11.12 6.74 9.44
N HIS A 207 -12.42 6.61 9.16
CA HIS A 207 -12.96 5.51 8.39
C HIS A 207 -12.27 5.41 7.01
N PRO A 208 -12.18 6.45 6.16
CA PRO A 208 -11.43 6.36 4.91
C PRO A 208 -9.90 6.55 5.03
N ALA A 209 -9.37 6.90 6.21
CA ALA A 209 -7.99 7.36 6.34
C ALA A 209 -6.97 6.30 5.92
N LEU A 210 -6.06 6.68 5.02
CA LEU A 210 -4.86 5.93 4.64
C LEU A 210 -3.73 6.17 5.64
N LEU A 211 -3.50 7.43 6.00
CA LEU A 211 -2.34 7.89 6.77
C LEU A 211 -2.76 8.70 8.00
N LEU A 212 -2.01 8.52 9.08
CA LEU A 212 -1.91 9.48 10.17
C LEU A 212 -0.52 10.08 10.13
N ILE A 213 -0.39 11.40 10.15
CA ILE A 213 0.90 12.10 10.03
C ILE A 213 1.10 12.93 11.29
N ARG A 214 2.32 12.88 11.84
CA ARG A 214 2.75 13.74 12.93
C ARG A 214 3.90 14.59 12.42
N THR A 215 3.95 15.85 12.80
CA THR A 215 5.11 16.69 12.46
C THR A 215 5.34 17.81 13.45
N CYS A 216 6.60 18.19 13.61
CA CYS A 216 7.00 19.39 14.34
C CYS A 216 7.75 20.42 13.47
N GLY A 217 7.61 20.33 12.14
CA GLY A 217 8.31 21.16 11.18
C GLY A 217 9.65 20.58 10.75
N LEU A 218 10.48 20.13 11.70
CA LEU A 218 11.78 19.51 11.41
C LEU A 218 11.70 17.99 11.27
N GLU A 219 10.92 17.36 12.16
CA GLU A 219 10.63 15.93 12.15
C GLU A 219 9.22 15.69 11.61
N ALA A 220 9.06 14.60 10.88
CA ALA A 220 7.77 14.14 10.43
C ALA A 220 7.79 12.64 10.17
N ASP A 221 6.73 11.98 10.61
CA ASP A 221 6.52 10.57 10.38
C ASP A 221 5.04 10.27 10.15
N PHE A 222 4.80 9.06 9.62
CA PHE A 222 3.46 8.59 9.34
C PHE A 222 3.23 7.21 9.95
N GLY A 223 1.98 6.96 10.29
CA GLY A 223 1.45 5.67 10.71
C GLY A 223 0.07 5.45 10.10
N THR A 224 -0.65 4.49 10.65
CA THR A 224 -2.03 4.18 10.27
C THR A 224 -2.95 4.24 11.49
N ILE A 225 -4.24 4.06 11.28
CA ILE A 225 -5.23 3.94 12.36
C ILE A 225 -4.93 2.80 13.35
N THR A 226 -4.04 1.85 13.01
CA THR A 226 -3.63 0.73 13.87
C THR A 226 -2.19 0.83 14.36
N SER A 227 -1.46 1.89 14.02
CA SER A 227 -0.07 2.07 14.47
C SER A 227 0.00 2.39 15.97
N GLY A 228 0.80 1.61 16.70
CA GLY A 228 1.39 2.03 17.98
C GLY A 228 2.41 3.15 17.78
N ILE A 229 2.89 3.75 18.87
CA ILE A 229 3.81 4.89 18.81
C ILE A 229 5.13 4.56 18.11
N GLU A 230 5.58 3.31 18.25
CA GLU A 230 6.75 2.69 17.65
C GLU A 230 6.57 2.30 16.18
N HIS A 231 5.34 2.44 15.65
CA HIS A 231 4.97 2.10 14.27
C HIS A 231 4.63 3.33 13.43
N PHE A 232 5.26 4.45 13.79
CA PHE A 232 5.37 5.63 12.96
C PHE A 232 6.79 5.70 12.38
N PHE A 233 6.88 5.93 11.08
CA PHE A 233 8.15 5.92 10.36
C PHE A 233 8.33 7.20 9.54
N PRO A 234 9.55 7.75 9.47
CA PRO A 234 9.85 8.86 8.58
C PRO A 234 9.81 8.41 7.12
N TRP A 235 9.43 9.32 6.22
CA TRP A 235 9.55 9.11 4.78
C TRP A 235 10.80 9.82 4.25
N LYS A 236 11.71 9.06 3.63
CA LYS A 236 13.08 9.54 3.31
C LYS A 236 13.46 9.50 1.83
N THR A 237 12.55 9.12 0.94
CA THR A 237 12.84 8.99 -0.50
C THR A 237 12.05 10.01 -1.32
N GLN A 238 12.69 10.51 -2.37
CA GLN A 238 12.05 11.36 -3.37
C GLN A 238 11.67 10.59 -4.64
N TRP A 239 11.86 9.27 -4.67
CA TRP A 239 11.54 8.43 -5.83
C TRP A 239 10.05 8.55 -6.22
N PRO A 240 9.72 8.60 -7.54
CA PRO A 240 10.60 8.51 -8.70
C PRO A 240 11.32 9.81 -9.10
N GLY A 241 11.17 10.88 -8.31
CA GLY A 241 11.90 12.13 -8.48
C GLY A 241 13.38 12.06 -8.08
N ASP A 242 14.00 13.24 -8.08
CA ASP A 242 15.43 13.42 -7.83
C ASP A 242 15.80 13.29 -6.35
N GLU A 243 16.48 12.18 -6.02
CA GLU A 243 16.94 11.86 -4.67
C GLU A 243 18.05 12.81 -4.17
N SER A 244 18.77 13.51 -5.05
CA SER A 244 19.85 14.42 -4.63
C SER A 244 19.33 15.59 -3.80
N LYS A 245 18.04 15.94 -3.98
CA LYS A 245 17.37 17.00 -3.22
C LYS A 245 17.00 16.61 -1.80
N ALA A 246 16.94 15.31 -1.49
CA ALA A 246 16.51 14.83 -0.18
C ALA A 246 17.40 15.35 0.96
N GLY A 247 18.72 15.46 0.73
CA GLY A 247 19.67 15.89 1.75
C GLY A 247 19.53 17.36 2.17
N ALA A 248 18.89 18.20 1.36
CA ALA A 248 18.63 19.60 1.67
C ALA A 248 17.27 19.82 2.35
N MET A 249 16.44 18.78 2.44
CA MET A 249 15.08 18.84 2.98
C MET A 249 15.05 18.28 4.41
N ASN A 250 14.28 18.92 5.29
CA ASN A 250 13.91 18.32 6.58
C ASN A 250 12.89 17.17 6.38
N GLN A 251 12.53 16.45 7.45
CA GLN A 251 11.66 15.27 7.30
C GLN A 251 10.23 15.63 6.89
N GLN A 252 9.71 16.78 7.33
CA GLN A 252 8.40 17.27 6.87
C GLN A 252 8.43 17.50 5.37
N GLU A 253 9.46 18.20 4.89
CA GLU A 253 9.63 18.49 3.47
C GLU A 253 9.77 17.23 2.63
N GLN A 254 10.56 16.25 3.10
CA GLN A 254 10.74 14.98 2.42
C GLN A 254 9.45 14.16 2.36
N LEU A 255 8.66 14.14 3.44
CA LEU A 255 7.39 13.42 3.50
C LEU A 255 6.37 14.06 2.54
N ILE A 256 6.23 15.38 2.54
CA ILE A 256 5.26 16.07 1.68
C ILE A 256 5.61 15.83 0.20
N SER A 257 6.85 16.12 -0.19
CA SER A 257 7.31 15.97 -1.58
C SER A 257 7.32 14.52 -2.06
N GLY A 258 7.82 13.60 -1.23
CA GLY A 258 8.01 12.20 -1.59
C GLY A 258 6.78 11.32 -1.41
N MET A 259 5.88 11.63 -0.47
CA MET A 259 4.72 10.78 -0.13
C MET A 259 3.38 11.40 -0.53
N LEU A 260 3.22 12.72 -0.38
CA LEU A 260 1.94 13.42 -0.56
C LEU A 260 1.77 14.07 -1.94
N ASN A 261 2.72 13.89 -2.85
CA ASN A 261 2.47 14.21 -4.25
C ASN A 261 1.35 13.30 -4.80
N LYS A 262 0.59 13.81 -5.78
CA LYS A 262 -0.64 13.17 -6.28
C LYS A 262 -0.42 11.73 -6.74
N ASN A 263 0.69 11.46 -7.43
CA ASN A 263 1.01 10.13 -7.96
C ASN A 263 1.33 9.14 -6.83
N ASN A 264 2.25 9.51 -5.93
CA ASN A 264 2.71 8.61 -4.89
C ASN A 264 1.59 8.34 -3.86
N LEU A 265 0.81 9.34 -3.46
CA LEU A 265 -0.30 9.13 -2.52
C LEU A 265 -1.30 8.09 -3.07
N LEU A 266 -1.71 8.24 -4.33
CA LEU A 266 -2.67 7.32 -4.95
C LEU A 266 -2.06 5.95 -5.25
N GLN A 267 -0.79 5.88 -5.61
CA GLN A 267 -0.09 4.60 -5.78
C GLN A 267 0.04 3.86 -4.44
N ILE A 268 0.40 4.56 -3.36
CA ILE A 268 0.46 3.98 -2.02
C ILE A 268 -0.90 3.43 -1.60
N LEU A 269 -1.99 4.19 -1.81
CA LEU A 269 -3.34 3.71 -1.57
C LEU A 269 -3.64 2.44 -2.38
N ARG A 270 -3.36 2.46 -3.69
CA ARG A 270 -3.73 1.37 -4.61
C ARG A 270 -2.96 0.07 -4.39
N THR A 271 -1.64 0.17 -4.19
CA THR A 271 -0.75 -1.00 -4.28
C THR A 271 0.05 -1.25 -3.02
N SER A 272 0.19 -0.25 -2.14
CA SER A 272 1.15 -0.30 -1.04
C SER A 272 0.52 -0.04 0.33
N SER A 273 -0.78 -0.32 0.44
CA SER A 273 -1.52 -0.38 1.70
C SER A 273 -2.36 -1.66 1.76
N VAL A 274 -2.24 -2.41 2.85
CA VAL A 274 -2.84 -3.75 3.04
C VAL A 274 -3.44 -3.88 4.44
N PHE A 275 -4.35 -4.85 4.58
CA PHE A 275 -4.84 -5.30 5.88
C PHE A 275 -4.38 -6.73 6.09
N MET A 276 -3.71 -6.99 7.20
CA MET A 276 -3.15 -8.31 7.49
C MET A 276 -3.33 -8.67 8.95
N ASP A 277 -3.36 -9.96 9.21
CA ASP A 277 -3.37 -10.49 10.57
C ASP A 277 -1.92 -10.62 11.05
N THR A 278 -1.68 -10.24 12.31
CA THR A 278 -0.38 -10.47 12.95
C THR A 278 -0.33 -11.89 13.51
N ASP A 279 0.86 -12.50 13.62
CA ASP A 279 1.02 -13.95 13.87
C ASP A 279 0.22 -14.50 15.07
N SER A 280 -0.01 -13.67 16.10
CA SER A 280 -0.85 -13.99 17.27
C SER A 280 -1.68 -12.80 17.76
N GLY A 281 -1.90 -11.79 16.92
CA GLY A 281 -2.46 -10.51 17.34
C GLY A 281 -3.62 -10.03 16.47
N PRO A 282 -4.04 -8.76 16.65
CA PRO A 282 -5.16 -8.23 15.90
C PRO A 282 -4.83 -8.10 14.41
N ARG A 283 -5.89 -8.04 13.61
CA ARG A 283 -5.81 -7.51 12.25
C ARG A 283 -5.35 -6.06 12.29
N ILE A 284 -4.45 -5.68 11.38
CA ILE A 284 -3.87 -4.35 11.30
C ILE A 284 -3.89 -3.81 9.87
N LYS A 285 -3.91 -2.48 9.75
CA LYS A 285 -3.61 -1.78 8.51
C LYS A 285 -2.11 -1.50 8.44
N VAL A 286 -1.50 -1.81 7.30
CA VAL A 286 -0.09 -1.57 7.03
C VAL A 286 0.05 -0.74 5.77
N VAL A 287 0.86 0.30 5.83
CA VAL A 287 1.31 1.10 4.69
C VAL A 287 2.82 0.89 4.52
N CYS A 288 3.30 0.85 3.28
CA CYS A 288 4.71 0.64 2.98
C CYS A 288 5.62 1.68 3.66
N ARG A 289 6.79 1.24 4.09
CA ARG A 289 7.93 2.12 4.43
C ARG A 289 8.60 2.60 3.14
N TYR A 290 9.33 3.72 3.23
CA TYR A 290 9.91 4.38 2.06
C TYR A 290 10.83 3.44 1.24
N GLN A 291 11.63 2.60 1.89
CA GLN A 291 12.51 1.65 1.21
C GLN A 291 11.75 0.56 0.45
N GLN A 292 10.60 0.11 0.99
CA GLN A 292 9.77 -0.90 0.34
C GLN A 292 9.10 -0.32 -0.91
N PHE A 293 8.56 0.91 -0.80
CA PHE A 293 7.97 1.63 -1.95
C PHE A 293 9.01 1.86 -3.05
N ARG A 294 10.18 2.40 -2.67
CA ARG A 294 11.29 2.68 -3.58
C ARG A 294 11.79 1.42 -4.28
N ALA A 295 12.00 0.32 -3.54
CA ALA A 295 12.45 -0.95 -4.09
C ALA A 295 11.43 -1.51 -5.09
N ALA A 296 10.14 -1.55 -4.70
CA ALA A 296 9.08 -2.06 -5.57
C ALA A 296 8.94 -1.23 -6.85
N GLY A 297 9.00 0.10 -6.72
CA GLY A 297 8.99 1.04 -7.82
C GLY A 297 10.15 0.84 -8.79
N LYS A 298 11.39 0.73 -8.27
CA LYS A 298 12.58 0.47 -9.09
C LYS A 298 12.56 -0.88 -9.79
N ILE A 299 12.01 -1.93 -9.17
CA ILE A 299 11.84 -3.22 -9.82
C ILE A 299 10.90 -3.07 -11.02
N CYS A 300 9.73 -2.45 -10.84
CA CYS A 300 8.78 -2.23 -11.92
C CYS A 300 9.38 -1.37 -13.04
N ASP A 301 10.16 -0.35 -12.70
CA ASP A 301 10.83 0.51 -13.69
C ASP A 301 11.91 -0.26 -14.48
N ARG A 302 12.71 -1.11 -13.81
CA ARG A 302 13.68 -1.99 -14.49
C ARG A 302 13.01 -3.01 -15.40
N LEU A 303 11.87 -3.57 -15.01
CA LEU A 303 11.10 -4.48 -15.87
C LEU A 303 10.67 -3.80 -17.18
N ARG A 304 10.35 -2.50 -17.13
CA ARG A 304 9.94 -1.70 -18.30
C ARG A 304 11.11 -1.25 -19.18
N THR A 305 12.20 -0.82 -18.54
CA THR A 305 13.30 -0.11 -19.23
C THR A 305 14.47 -1.01 -19.59
N GLY A 306 14.65 -2.13 -18.88
CA GLY A 306 15.71 -3.10 -19.15
C GLY A 306 15.50 -3.82 -20.48
N LYS A 307 16.57 -3.96 -21.26
CA LYS A 307 16.56 -4.60 -22.59
C LYS A 307 16.94 -6.07 -22.52
N THR A 308 17.73 -6.45 -21.52
CA THR A 308 18.17 -7.83 -21.30
C THR A 308 17.59 -8.38 -19.99
N GLN A 309 17.54 -9.71 -19.87
CA GLN A 309 17.18 -10.39 -18.61
C GLN A 309 18.05 -9.90 -17.44
N ALA A 310 19.36 -9.75 -17.65
CA ALA A 310 20.29 -9.29 -16.64
C ALA A 310 20.00 -7.84 -16.20
N GLU A 311 19.67 -6.95 -17.13
CA GLU A 311 19.27 -5.56 -16.83
C GLU A 311 17.94 -5.46 -16.08
N LYS A 312 17.01 -6.40 -16.30
CA LYS A 312 15.74 -6.47 -15.56
C LYS A 312 15.92 -7.08 -14.17
N SER A 313 16.89 -7.98 -14.01
CA SER A 313 17.19 -8.71 -12.78
C SER A 313 17.96 -7.86 -11.76
N GLY A 314 18.04 -8.32 -10.51
CA GLY A 314 18.80 -7.61 -9.47
C GLY A 314 18.63 -8.17 -8.06
N VAL A 315 19.27 -7.52 -7.10
CA VAL A 315 19.22 -7.87 -5.68
C VAL A 315 18.65 -6.68 -4.88
N VAL A 316 17.68 -6.97 -4.02
CA VAL A 316 17.16 -6.07 -3.00
C VAL A 316 17.77 -6.48 -1.65
N TRP A 317 18.65 -5.62 -1.13
CA TRP A 317 19.22 -5.81 0.19
C TRP A 317 18.46 -4.98 1.23
N HIS A 318 17.90 -5.68 2.21
CA HIS A 318 17.00 -5.15 3.22
C HIS A 318 17.37 -5.77 4.57
N THR A 319 17.57 -4.98 5.61
CA THR A 319 17.85 -5.53 6.95
C THR A 319 16.78 -6.50 7.43
N GLN A 320 17.14 -7.48 8.26
CA GLN A 320 16.18 -8.42 8.84
C GLN A 320 15.07 -7.66 9.62
N GLY A 321 13.81 -8.10 9.48
CA GLY A 321 12.65 -7.44 10.10
C GLY A 321 12.19 -6.14 9.40
N SER A 322 12.80 -5.75 8.28
CA SER A 322 12.37 -4.57 7.50
C SER A 322 11.11 -4.79 6.64
N GLY A 323 10.60 -6.03 6.56
CA GLY A 323 9.43 -6.40 5.78
C GLY A 323 9.73 -6.72 4.31
N LYS A 324 10.67 -7.64 4.06
CA LYS A 324 11.03 -8.10 2.69
C LYS A 324 9.83 -8.73 1.97
N SER A 325 9.11 -9.63 2.63
CA SER A 325 7.91 -10.29 2.10
C SER A 325 6.81 -9.30 1.69
N LEU A 326 6.61 -8.23 2.48
CA LEU A 326 5.68 -7.15 2.10
C LEU A 326 6.16 -6.40 0.85
N THR A 327 7.48 -6.25 0.66
CA THR A 327 8.03 -5.63 -0.55
C THR A 327 7.70 -6.45 -1.79
N MET A 328 7.83 -7.79 -1.72
CA MET A 328 7.42 -8.70 -2.81
C MET A 328 5.92 -8.56 -3.14
N VAL A 329 5.07 -8.46 -2.11
CA VAL A 329 3.64 -8.20 -2.30
C VAL A 329 3.40 -6.88 -3.01
N PHE A 330 4.08 -5.80 -2.61
CA PHE A 330 3.92 -4.51 -3.26
C PHE A 330 4.40 -4.54 -4.72
N VAL A 331 5.51 -5.23 -5.02
CA VAL A 331 5.94 -5.49 -6.41
C VAL A 331 4.81 -6.17 -7.19
N ALA A 332 4.29 -7.29 -6.68
CA ALA A 332 3.25 -8.04 -7.37
C ALA A 332 1.97 -7.22 -7.58
N ARG A 333 1.55 -6.44 -6.58
CA ARG A 333 0.38 -5.54 -6.72
C ARG A 333 0.63 -4.44 -7.74
N MET A 334 1.80 -3.81 -7.72
CA MET A 334 2.18 -2.80 -8.71
C MET A 334 2.18 -3.38 -10.12
N MET A 335 2.70 -4.59 -10.31
CA MET A 335 2.67 -5.28 -11.61
C MET A 335 1.23 -5.58 -12.06
N ARG A 336 0.39 -6.15 -11.18
CA ARG A 336 -0.99 -6.54 -11.51
C ARG A 336 -1.89 -5.36 -11.89
N VAL A 337 -1.68 -4.17 -11.32
CA VAL A 337 -2.45 -2.98 -11.69
C VAL A 337 -1.89 -2.23 -12.91
N SER A 338 -0.70 -2.61 -13.37
CA SER A 338 -0.01 -1.96 -14.51
C SER A 338 -0.44 -2.59 -15.82
N LYS A 339 -0.82 -1.76 -16.81
CA LYS A 339 -1.30 -2.24 -18.13
C LYS A 339 -0.26 -3.08 -18.89
N ASP A 340 1.01 -2.83 -18.65
CA ASP A 340 2.15 -3.37 -19.38
C ASP A 340 2.86 -4.54 -18.68
N LEU A 341 2.60 -4.72 -17.38
CA LEU A 341 3.25 -5.74 -16.53
C LEU A 341 2.27 -6.77 -15.94
N HIS A 342 0.95 -6.57 -16.08
CA HIS A 342 -0.06 -7.41 -15.44
C HIS A 342 -0.03 -8.89 -15.86
N ASP A 343 0.52 -9.18 -17.04
CA ASP A 343 0.57 -10.47 -17.72
C ASP A 343 1.80 -11.30 -17.32
N PHE A 344 2.69 -10.75 -16.50
CA PHE A 344 3.81 -11.53 -15.96
C PHE A 344 3.32 -12.66 -15.04
N LYS A 345 3.80 -13.88 -15.27
CA LYS A 345 3.74 -14.94 -14.27
C LYS A 345 4.70 -14.59 -13.13
N ILE A 346 4.20 -14.64 -11.91
CA ILE A 346 4.98 -14.36 -10.71
C ILE A 346 5.26 -15.68 -10.00
N VAL A 347 6.54 -15.98 -9.73
CA VAL A 347 6.96 -17.16 -8.98
C VAL A 347 7.70 -16.70 -7.73
N LEU A 348 7.05 -16.84 -6.59
CA LEU A 348 7.63 -16.63 -5.26
C LEU A 348 8.41 -17.89 -4.88
N ILE A 349 9.70 -17.74 -4.64
CA ILE A 349 10.60 -18.84 -4.29
C ILE A 349 11.14 -18.62 -2.89
N ASN A 350 10.99 -19.61 -2.02
CA ASN A 350 11.44 -19.59 -0.63
C ASN A 350 12.16 -20.88 -0.25
N ASP A 351 12.97 -20.84 0.80
CA ASP A 351 13.76 -21.99 1.24
C ASP A 351 13.21 -22.70 2.49
N ARG A 352 12.20 -22.13 3.19
CA ARG A 352 11.62 -22.69 4.41
C ARG A 352 10.09 -22.75 4.44
N LEU A 353 9.57 -23.76 5.13
CA LEU A 353 8.13 -24.03 5.27
C LEU A 353 7.39 -22.94 6.07
N ASP A 354 8.01 -22.41 7.12
CA ASP A 354 7.45 -21.29 7.90
C ASP A 354 7.37 -20.00 7.07
N LEU A 355 8.37 -19.77 6.20
CA LEU A 355 8.32 -18.72 5.19
C LEU A 355 7.24 -18.99 4.13
N GLU A 356 6.92 -20.24 3.78
CA GLU A 356 5.83 -20.59 2.84
C GLU A 356 4.47 -20.22 3.44
N GLU A 357 4.25 -20.51 4.72
CA GLU A 357 3.02 -20.13 5.39
C GLU A 357 2.89 -18.60 5.51
N GLN A 358 3.97 -17.92 5.91
CA GLN A 358 3.98 -16.47 6.03
C GLN A 358 3.83 -15.77 4.67
N LEU A 359 4.56 -16.22 3.65
CA LEU A 359 4.45 -15.70 2.28
C LEU A 359 3.09 -16.07 1.67
N GLY A 360 2.53 -17.24 1.98
CA GLY A 360 1.20 -17.64 1.54
C GLY A 360 0.12 -16.72 2.07
N ARG A 361 0.12 -16.45 3.39
CA ARG A 361 -0.78 -15.46 4.03
C ARG A 361 -0.58 -14.07 3.43
N THR A 362 0.66 -13.64 3.26
CA THR A 362 1.01 -12.32 2.72
C THR A 362 0.67 -12.20 1.23
N ALA A 363 0.80 -13.27 0.45
CA ALA A 363 0.51 -13.30 -0.98
C ALA A 363 -1.00 -13.22 -1.27
N THR A 364 -1.87 -13.62 -0.32
CA THR A 364 -3.31 -13.32 -0.43
C THR A 364 -3.59 -11.82 -0.54
N LEU A 365 -2.70 -10.97 -0.01
CA LEU A 365 -2.80 -9.52 -0.08
C LEU A 365 -2.52 -8.97 -1.49
N ILE A 366 -1.94 -9.77 -2.39
CA ILE A 366 -1.72 -9.36 -3.78
C ILE A 366 -3.05 -9.18 -4.52
N GLY A 367 -4.06 -9.95 -4.12
CA GLY A 367 -5.32 -10.09 -4.84
C GLY A 367 -5.22 -11.20 -5.89
N GLY A 368 -6.30 -11.99 -6.02
CA GLY A 368 -6.33 -13.18 -6.85
C GLY A 368 -5.90 -14.45 -6.12
N ARG A 369 -5.88 -15.58 -6.84
CA ARG A 369 -5.51 -16.89 -6.29
C ARG A 369 -4.00 -17.05 -6.34
N VAL A 370 -3.42 -17.46 -5.22
CA VAL A 370 -2.00 -17.88 -5.13
C VAL A 370 -1.97 -19.40 -5.21
N HIS A 371 -1.18 -19.92 -6.15
CA HIS A 371 -1.04 -21.35 -6.40
C HIS A 371 0.19 -21.87 -5.65
N ILE A 372 -0.04 -22.69 -4.61
CA ILE A 372 1.04 -23.35 -3.88
C ILE A 372 1.39 -24.63 -4.63
N ILE A 373 2.63 -24.74 -5.08
CA ILE A 373 3.13 -25.91 -5.78
C ILE A 373 3.52 -26.96 -4.75
N GLU A 374 2.70 -27.99 -4.51
CA GLU A 374 2.94 -28.93 -3.41
C GLU A 374 4.01 -29.99 -3.68
N SER A 375 4.28 -30.32 -4.96
CA SER A 375 5.17 -31.43 -5.34
C SER A 375 6.10 -31.10 -6.51
N THR A 376 7.19 -31.85 -6.64
CA THR A 376 8.15 -31.76 -7.76
C THR A 376 7.50 -32.11 -9.10
N SER A 377 6.59 -33.08 -9.13
CA SER A 377 5.81 -33.44 -10.33
C SER A 377 4.82 -32.34 -10.72
N GLY A 378 4.17 -31.72 -9.72
CA GLY A 378 3.25 -30.60 -9.92
C GLY A 378 3.94 -29.33 -10.38
N LEU A 379 5.19 -29.09 -9.97
CA LEU A 379 5.99 -27.93 -10.39
C LEU A 379 6.05 -27.81 -11.90
N ARG A 380 6.39 -28.89 -12.60
CA ARG A 380 6.49 -28.86 -14.06
C ARG A 380 5.13 -28.60 -14.72
N SER A 381 4.10 -29.33 -14.33
CA SER A 381 2.80 -29.21 -15.00
C SER A 381 2.12 -27.87 -14.74
N GLN A 382 2.30 -27.28 -13.56
CA GLN A 382 1.66 -26.01 -13.19
C GLN A 382 2.45 -24.78 -13.62
N LEU A 383 3.79 -24.84 -13.64
CA LEU A 383 4.62 -23.70 -14.03
C LEU A 383 4.97 -23.66 -15.52
N ALA A 384 4.72 -24.75 -16.28
CA ALA A 384 4.95 -24.78 -17.72
C ALA A 384 3.97 -23.91 -18.52
N THR A 385 2.80 -23.58 -17.98
CA THR A 385 1.79 -22.78 -18.68
C THR A 385 2.21 -21.32 -18.84
N ASP A 386 1.65 -20.61 -19.82
CA ASP A 386 1.87 -19.16 -19.97
C ASP A 386 0.86 -18.31 -19.17
N SER A 387 0.13 -18.92 -18.23
CA SER A 387 -0.80 -18.19 -17.38
C SER A 387 -0.05 -17.21 -16.48
N SER A 388 -0.57 -15.98 -16.38
CA SER A 388 -0.05 -14.90 -15.55
C SER A 388 -0.37 -15.08 -14.05
N ASP A 389 -0.35 -16.32 -13.58
CA ASP A 389 -0.72 -16.68 -12.21
C ASP A 389 0.37 -16.24 -11.22
N ILE A 390 0.00 -16.22 -9.94
CA ILE A 390 0.94 -16.07 -8.84
C ILE A 390 1.18 -17.46 -8.25
N ASN A 391 2.41 -17.92 -8.30
CA ASN A 391 2.82 -19.23 -7.85
C ASN A 391 3.78 -19.09 -6.68
N MET A 392 3.70 -20.00 -5.73
CA MET A 392 4.64 -20.12 -4.63
C MET A 392 5.23 -21.52 -4.62
N VAL A 393 6.55 -21.59 -4.55
CA VAL A 393 7.28 -22.85 -4.65
C VAL A 393 8.52 -22.83 -3.77
N MET A 394 8.70 -23.91 -3.02
CA MET A 394 9.88 -24.12 -2.21
C MET A 394 11.08 -24.51 -3.07
N THR A 395 12.26 -23.96 -2.80
CA THR A 395 13.50 -24.23 -3.53
C THR A 395 13.80 -25.73 -3.62
N HIS A 396 13.58 -26.51 -2.55
CA HIS A 396 13.84 -27.96 -2.57
C HIS A 396 13.03 -28.73 -3.62
N LYS A 397 11.92 -28.16 -4.15
CA LYS A 397 11.11 -28.76 -5.22
C LYS A 397 11.83 -28.74 -6.57
N PHE A 398 12.92 -27.98 -6.68
CA PHE A 398 13.84 -28.00 -7.81
C PHE A 398 15.00 -29.00 -7.65
N GLN A 399 15.05 -29.78 -6.56
CA GLN A 399 16.02 -30.87 -6.44
C GLN A 399 15.62 -32.01 -7.37
N GLN A 400 16.56 -32.43 -8.23
CA GLN A 400 16.45 -33.77 -8.80
C GLN A 400 16.80 -34.78 -7.71
N ARG A 401 15.86 -35.66 -7.38
CA ARG A 401 16.23 -36.90 -6.72
C ARG A 401 16.90 -37.76 -7.78
N GLU A 402 18.20 -37.98 -7.66
CA GLU A 402 18.76 -39.21 -8.21
C GLU A 402 17.95 -40.35 -7.57
N GLU A 403 17.28 -41.16 -8.38
CA GLU A 403 16.98 -42.52 -7.96
C GLU A 403 18.33 -43.21 -7.85
N SER A 404 19.06 -42.97 -6.75
CA SER A 404 20.18 -43.80 -6.39
C SER A 404 19.59 -45.18 -6.17
N LEU A 405 19.80 -46.07 -7.13
CA LEU A 405 19.61 -47.50 -6.95
C LEU A 405 20.13 -47.86 -5.56
N SER A 406 19.31 -48.55 -4.76
CA SER A 406 19.78 -48.98 -3.42
C SER A 406 21.15 -49.65 -3.57
N LEU A 407 22.06 -49.46 -2.61
CA LEU A 407 23.42 -50.03 -2.64
C LEU A 407 23.44 -51.50 -3.09
N ARG A 408 22.41 -52.28 -2.75
CA ARG A 408 22.22 -53.68 -3.17
C ARG A 408 22.03 -53.87 -4.69
N VAL A 409 21.39 -52.95 -5.38
CA VAL A 409 21.17 -53.01 -6.83
C VAL A 409 22.41 -52.52 -7.58
N ALA A 410 23.14 -51.55 -7.03
CA ALA A 410 24.44 -51.12 -7.56
C ALA A 410 25.51 -52.21 -7.42
N GLU A 411 25.55 -52.93 -6.29
CA GLU A 411 26.43 -54.09 -6.09
C GLU A 411 26.08 -55.28 -7.00
N ALA A 412 24.79 -55.51 -7.28
CA ALA A 412 24.34 -56.61 -8.15
C ALA A 412 24.66 -56.38 -9.64
N LEU A 413 24.78 -55.13 -10.08
CA LEU A 413 25.00 -54.78 -11.49
C LEU A 413 26.48 -54.72 -11.90
N GLY A 414 27.43 -54.80 -10.95
CA GLY A 414 28.85 -55.08 -11.22
C GLY A 414 29.60 -54.07 -12.10
N THR A 415 28.99 -52.94 -12.49
CA THR A 415 29.60 -51.97 -13.40
C THR A 415 30.06 -50.73 -12.65
N TYR A 416 31.37 -50.69 -12.33
CA TYR A 416 32.08 -49.43 -12.10
C TYR A 416 32.28 -48.73 -13.45
N GLN A 417 31.22 -48.11 -13.95
CA GLN A 417 31.34 -46.94 -14.80
C GLN A 417 30.69 -45.81 -14.02
N ALA A 418 31.40 -44.70 -13.84
CA ALA A 418 30.77 -43.47 -13.40
C ALA A 418 29.63 -43.20 -14.38
N MET A 419 28.39 -43.41 -13.93
CA MET A 419 27.21 -43.08 -14.70
C MET A 419 27.30 -41.59 -15.05
N PRO A 420 27.08 -41.17 -16.30
CA PRO A 420 26.96 -39.75 -16.57
C PRO A 420 25.81 -39.23 -15.69
N SER A 421 26.07 -38.22 -14.86
CA SER A 421 25.05 -37.48 -14.10
C SER A 421 24.16 -36.74 -15.11
N GLY A 422 23.23 -37.49 -15.71
CA GLY A 422 22.82 -37.27 -17.10
C GLY A 422 21.47 -36.61 -17.31
N LYS A 423 20.82 -36.07 -16.27
CA LYS A 423 19.61 -35.27 -16.46
C LYS A 423 19.77 -33.94 -15.75
N THR A 424 19.94 -32.89 -16.52
CA THR A 424 19.77 -31.52 -16.03
C THR A 424 18.29 -31.29 -15.70
N PHE A 425 17.93 -30.31 -14.86
CA PHE A 425 16.52 -30.05 -14.51
C PHE A 425 15.68 -29.74 -15.76
N GLY A 426 16.26 -29.26 -16.84
CA GLY A 426 15.58 -29.00 -18.09
C GLY A 426 14.60 -27.84 -17.98
N VAL A 427 14.29 -27.27 -19.14
CA VAL A 427 13.38 -26.13 -19.25
C VAL A 427 11.97 -26.52 -18.83
N VAL A 428 11.37 -25.72 -17.95
CA VAL A 428 9.94 -25.81 -17.58
C VAL A 428 9.15 -24.78 -18.35
N ASN A 429 9.63 -23.53 -18.40
CA ASN A 429 9.06 -22.47 -19.22
C ASN A 429 10.15 -21.45 -19.57
N ASP A 430 10.32 -21.16 -20.86
CA ASP A 430 11.34 -20.24 -21.40
C ASP A 430 10.80 -18.83 -21.69
N SER A 431 9.61 -18.48 -21.21
CA SER A 431 9.02 -17.16 -21.39
C SER A 431 9.79 -16.05 -20.67
N GLU A 432 9.99 -14.93 -21.36
CA GLU A 432 10.51 -13.67 -20.79
C GLU A 432 9.50 -12.96 -19.88
N ARG A 433 8.23 -13.40 -19.89
CA ARG A 433 7.13 -12.85 -19.06
C ARG A 433 7.01 -13.60 -17.73
N ILE A 434 8.13 -14.04 -17.17
CA ILE A 434 8.21 -14.68 -15.87
C ILE A 434 9.13 -13.86 -14.97
N ILE A 435 8.68 -13.59 -13.75
CA ILE A 435 9.51 -13.02 -12.69
C ILE A 435 9.63 -14.00 -11.53
N LEU A 436 10.88 -14.32 -11.18
CA LEU A 436 11.23 -15.08 -9.99
C LEU A 436 11.57 -14.09 -8.88
N MET A 437 10.80 -14.11 -7.79
CA MET A 437 11.12 -13.36 -6.57
C MET A 437 11.62 -14.36 -5.52
N ILE A 438 12.93 -14.35 -5.28
CA ILE A 438 13.64 -15.34 -4.45
C ILE A 438 13.91 -14.72 -3.07
N ASP A 439 13.38 -15.32 -2.01
CA ASP A 439 13.72 -14.95 -0.63
C ASP A 439 14.99 -15.67 -0.16
N GLU A 440 15.78 -15.00 0.69
CA GLU A 440 17.05 -15.49 1.26
C GLU A 440 18.02 -16.07 0.22
N ALA A 441 18.20 -15.32 -0.88
CA ALA A 441 18.98 -15.75 -2.05
C ALA A 441 20.43 -16.16 -1.75
N HIS A 442 21.03 -15.69 -0.66
CA HIS A 442 22.39 -16.07 -0.27
C HIS A 442 22.56 -17.57 0.04
N ARG A 443 21.46 -18.31 0.25
CA ARG A 443 21.47 -19.78 0.47
C ARG A 443 21.25 -20.59 -0.79
N THR A 444 20.71 -19.96 -1.83
CA THR A 444 20.30 -20.61 -3.09
C THR A 444 21.25 -20.29 -4.25
N GLN A 445 21.95 -19.14 -4.21
CA GLN A 445 22.95 -18.74 -5.20
C GLN A 445 24.30 -19.40 -4.91
N GLY A 446 24.63 -20.46 -5.66
CA GLY A 446 25.89 -21.22 -5.51
C GLY A 446 25.71 -22.70 -5.15
N SER A 447 24.50 -23.24 -5.30
CA SER A 447 24.19 -24.66 -5.14
C SER A 447 23.51 -25.20 -6.39
N ASP A 448 23.57 -26.52 -6.63
CA ASP A 448 22.90 -27.20 -7.75
C ASP A 448 21.40 -26.82 -7.88
N LEU A 449 20.77 -26.44 -6.77
CA LEU A 449 19.41 -25.94 -6.69
C LEU A 449 19.18 -24.61 -7.42
N GLY A 450 20.12 -23.67 -7.30
CA GLY A 450 20.06 -22.39 -7.99
C GLY A 450 20.18 -22.58 -9.50
N ASP A 451 21.09 -23.44 -9.92
CA ASP A 451 21.29 -23.79 -11.33
C ASP A 451 20.04 -24.47 -11.91
N ASN A 452 19.40 -25.37 -11.16
CA ASN A 452 18.14 -26.01 -11.57
C ASN A 452 16.99 -25.00 -11.75
N ILE A 453 16.87 -24.00 -10.86
CA ILE A 453 15.86 -22.93 -11.01
C ILE A 453 16.13 -22.11 -12.28
N PHE A 454 17.40 -21.79 -12.54
CA PHE A 454 17.80 -20.99 -13.68
C PHE A 454 17.67 -21.74 -14.99
N GLU A 455 17.90 -23.05 -14.98
CA GLU A 455 17.65 -23.93 -16.11
C GLU A 455 16.15 -24.12 -16.36
N ALA A 456 15.34 -24.22 -15.30
CA ALA A 456 13.87 -24.32 -15.42
C ALA A 456 13.26 -23.10 -16.11
N PHE A 457 13.82 -21.91 -15.85
CA PHE A 457 13.33 -20.63 -16.34
C PHE A 457 14.46 -19.77 -16.93
N PRO A 458 15.00 -20.15 -18.10
CA PRO A 458 16.23 -19.57 -18.64
C PRO A 458 16.12 -18.06 -18.88
N ASN A 459 14.95 -17.59 -19.32
CA ASN A 459 14.72 -16.19 -19.71
C ASN A 459 13.98 -15.35 -18.65
N ALA A 460 13.63 -15.94 -17.50
CA ALA A 460 12.87 -15.25 -16.46
C ALA A 460 13.69 -14.15 -15.79
N VAL A 461 13.04 -13.04 -15.41
CA VAL A 461 13.65 -11.99 -14.60
C VAL A 461 13.85 -12.49 -13.17
N ARG A 462 15.01 -12.22 -12.58
CA ARG A 462 15.41 -12.75 -11.27
C ARG A 462 15.58 -11.60 -10.29
N ILE A 463 14.72 -11.53 -9.28
CA ILE A 463 14.82 -10.57 -8.18
C ILE A 463 15.09 -11.33 -6.88
N ALA A 464 16.29 -11.17 -6.35
CA ALA A 464 16.68 -11.73 -5.07
C ALA A 464 16.42 -10.73 -3.95
N PHE A 465 15.84 -11.19 -2.84
CA PHE A 465 15.68 -10.43 -1.61
C PHE A 465 16.59 -11.04 -0.54
N THR A 466 17.42 -10.23 0.13
CA THR A 466 18.36 -10.72 1.14
C THR A 466 18.47 -9.78 2.34
N GLY A 467 18.76 -10.38 3.50
CA GLY A 467 19.06 -9.77 4.81
C GLY A 467 20.44 -9.15 4.89
#